data_AF-A0A3D2IEB6-F1
#
_entry.id   AF-A0A3D2IEB6-F1
#
_cell.length_a   1.000
_cell.length_b   1.000
_cell.length_c   1.000
_cell.angle_alpha   90.00
_cell.angle_beta   90.00
_cell.angle_gamma   90.00
#
_symmetry.space_group_name_H-M   'P 1'
#
loop_
_entity.id
_entity.type
_entity.pdbx_description
1 polymer ?
#
loop_
_entity_poly.entity_id
_entity_poly.type
_entity_poly.pdbx_seq_one_letter_code
_entity_poly.pdbx_strand_id
1 'polypeptide(L)'
;MSDTNPLLNNFSVQGAAKSIEGILDPNTATIKPQKEATPVEPKETEAKAEDNQEVQPQPEAQQEEIQEAPVEEEAPEESALKEQETDLHQVIVNGEKIDVDLDELKAGYQKDADYRRKTEELALSKRELKSEEDRLKNQYSTKLDDLNSLVLTLNAEINNDMSSKELDQLWEEDPTEAAKLDRKIRRRKETITSAQRKLREHQTSQFQELVSKEKQRIALKYPELYDPVKGHTLRTNMTNYLLGKGFNQNEISSIYDSRQFDIIVEAMNYQTNKKLKPTLVNKKVKPSKVVKSGVKTTKEELNSQDRLNKFKSLKKSGSAKDATDLLLRYI
;
A
#
# COMPACT_ATOMS: atom_id res chain seq x y z
N MET A 1 11.32 9.93 -16.87
CA MET A 1 10.18 10.59 -17.52
C MET A 1 8.97 10.31 -16.66
N SER A 2 8.41 11.33 -16.02
CA SER A 2 7.28 11.18 -15.10
C SER A 2 5.98 11.00 -15.89
N ASP A 3 5.32 9.86 -15.70
CA ASP A 3 3.99 9.51 -16.22
C ASP A 3 2.86 10.33 -15.55
N THR A 4 3.02 11.65 -15.48
CA THR A 4 2.01 12.55 -14.95
C THR A 4 1.10 12.98 -16.08
N ASN A 5 -0.14 12.48 -16.05
CA ASN A 5 -1.22 12.84 -16.95
C ASN A 5 -1.38 14.38 -16.98
N PRO A 6 -1.22 15.06 -18.13
CA PRO A 6 -1.15 16.53 -18.22
C PRO A 6 -2.45 17.25 -17.83
N LEU A 7 -3.53 16.51 -17.57
CA LEU A 7 -4.85 17.02 -17.17
C LEU A 7 -4.99 17.27 -15.66
N LEU A 8 -3.99 16.87 -14.86
CA LEU A 8 -3.92 17.11 -13.43
C LEU A 8 -3.09 18.36 -13.12
N ASN A 9 -3.49 19.51 -13.65
CA ASN A 9 -2.90 20.78 -13.23
C ASN A 9 -3.36 21.12 -11.80
N ASN A 10 -2.44 21.63 -10.97
CA ASN A 10 -2.60 21.88 -9.52
C ASN A 10 -3.88 22.66 -9.14
N PHE A 11 -4.44 23.47 -10.04
CA PHE A 11 -5.69 24.21 -9.82
C PHE A 11 -6.96 23.34 -9.87
N SER A 12 -7.00 22.27 -10.67
CA SER A 12 -8.11 21.30 -10.71
C SER A 12 -8.13 20.41 -9.46
N VAL A 13 -6.94 20.10 -8.94
CA VAL A 13 -6.73 19.26 -7.76
C VAL A 13 -7.23 19.95 -6.49
N GLN A 14 -7.11 21.28 -6.36
CA GLN A 14 -7.55 22.03 -5.17
C GLN A 14 -9.06 21.99 -4.92
N GLY A 15 -9.87 21.87 -5.99
CA GLY A 15 -11.33 21.74 -5.87
C GLY A 15 -11.77 20.32 -5.50
N ALA A 16 -11.10 19.30 -6.04
CA ALA A 16 -11.38 17.89 -5.77
C ALA A 16 -10.81 17.40 -4.42
N ALA A 17 -9.70 17.99 -3.96
CA ALA A 17 -9.02 17.62 -2.71
C ALA A 17 -9.85 17.88 -1.44
N LYS A 18 -10.85 18.78 -1.47
CA LYS A 18 -11.72 19.02 -0.31
C LYS A 18 -12.69 17.88 -0.01
N SER A 19 -12.97 17.03 -0.99
CA SER A 19 -13.94 15.92 -0.87
C SER A 19 -13.28 14.54 -0.92
N ILE A 20 -11.97 14.49 -1.25
CA ILE A 20 -11.27 13.24 -1.50
C ILE A 20 -10.22 13.05 -0.42
N GLU A 21 -10.45 11.99 0.35
CA GLU A 21 -9.69 11.61 1.54
C GLU A 21 -8.21 11.36 1.22
N GLY A 22 -7.36 12.32 1.59
CA GLY A 22 -5.91 12.27 1.42
C GLY A 22 -5.26 11.14 2.22
N ILE A 23 -4.02 10.79 1.89
CA ILE A 23 -3.30 9.67 2.51
C ILE A 23 -2.98 9.94 3.98
N LEU A 24 -2.83 11.22 4.32
CA LEU A 24 -2.52 11.70 5.67
C LEU A 24 -3.73 12.22 6.44
N ASP A 25 -4.95 12.04 5.92
CA ASP A 25 -6.16 12.50 6.62
C ASP A 25 -6.34 11.69 7.92
N PRO A 26 -6.30 12.33 9.10
CA PRO A 26 -6.39 11.63 10.38
C PRO A 26 -7.74 10.94 10.61
N ASN A 27 -8.79 11.28 9.84
CA ASN A 27 -10.13 10.71 9.97
C ASN A 27 -10.33 9.38 9.23
N THR A 28 -9.32 8.90 8.50
CA THR A 28 -9.30 7.61 7.77
C THR A 28 -9.40 6.36 8.66
N ALA A 29 -9.47 6.52 9.98
CA ALA A 29 -9.81 5.42 10.88
C ALA A 29 -11.33 5.20 10.84
N THR A 30 -11.79 4.32 9.95
CA THR A 30 -13.10 3.67 10.15
C THR A 30 -13.03 2.86 11.44
N ILE A 31 -13.33 3.52 12.57
CA ILE A 31 -13.79 2.84 13.76
C ILE A 31 -15.15 2.29 13.37
N LYS A 32 -15.20 1.04 12.89
CA LYS A 32 -16.42 0.26 13.05
C LYS A 32 -16.54 0.03 14.56
N PRO A 33 -17.51 0.62 15.27
CA PRO A 33 -17.76 0.18 16.62
C PRO A 33 -18.22 -1.28 16.53
N GLN A 34 -17.33 -2.21 16.88
CA GLN A 34 -17.78 -3.53 17.31
C GLN A 34 -18.66 -3.28 18.52
N LYS A 35 -19.97 -3.46 18.33
CA LYS A 35 -20.95 -3.50 19.41
C LYS A 35 -20.44 -4.44 20.49
N GLU A 36 -20.39 -3.92 21.71
CA GLU A 36 -20.22 -4.67 22.94
C GLU A 36 -21.13 -5.90 22.95
N ALA A 37 -20.50 -7.05 23.15
CA ALA A 37 -21.18 -8.25 23.58
C ALA A 37 -21.52 -8.13 25.06
N THR A 38 -22.80 -8.27 25.40
CA THR A 38 -23.28 -8.66 26.74
C THR A 38 -24.61 -9.44 26.60
N PRO A 39 -24.95 -10.33 27.57
CA PRO A 39 -25.17 -11.76 27.31
C PRO A 39 -26.62 -12.26 27.10
N VAL A 40 -26.68 -13.54 26.70
CA VAL A 40 -27.84 -14.42 26.46
C VAL A 40 -28.51 -14.88 27.76
N GLU A 41 -29.86 -14.93 27.79
CA GLU A 41 -30.67 -16.00 28.41
C GLU A 41 -32.12 -15.98 27.86
N PRO A 42 -32.89 -17.10 27.97
CA PRO A 42 -33.66 -17.66 26.86
C PRO A 42 -35.18 -17.61 27.05
N LYS A 43 -35.95 -17.78 25.97
CA LYS A 43 -37.32 -18.29 26.07
C LYS A 43 -37.85 -18.96 24.79
N GLU A 44 -38.56 -20.05 25.06
CA GLU A 44 -39.17 -21.08 24.23
C GLU A 44 -40.16 -20.62 23.13
N THR A 45 -40.05 -21.35 22.02
CA THR A 45 -41.06 -21.94 21.12
C THR A 45 -42.47 -21.36 21.02
N GLU A 46 -42.88 -21.06 19.79
CA GLU A 46 -44.12 -21.62 19.24
C GLU A 46 -44.00 -21.83 17.73
N ALA A 47 -44.38 -23.03 17.29
CA ALA A 47 -44.25 -23.52 15.92
C ALA A 47 -45.48 -23.17 15.09
N LYS A 48 -45.28 -22.87 13.80
CA LYS A 48 -46.23 -23.25 12.75
C LYS A 48 -45.49 -23.51 11.44
N ALA A 49 -45.68 -24.72 10.93
CA ALA A 49 -45.08 -25.28 9.74
C ALA A 49 -46.03 -25.12 8.53
N GLU A 50 -45.44 -24.93 7.36
CA GLU A 50 -45.83 -25.36 5.99
C GLU A 50 -44.69 -24.86 5.08
N ASP A 51 -43.64 -25.65 4.84
CA ASP A 51 -43.50 -26.64 3.75
C ASP A 51 -43.77 -26.03 2.35
N ASN A 52 -42.72 -25.77 1.56
CA ASN A 52 -42.26 -26.73 0.57
C ASN A 52 -40.92 -26.32 -0.09
N GLN A 53 -40.27 -27.36 -0.60
CA GLN A 53 -38.90 -27.56 -1.07
C GLN A 53 -38.43 -26.68 -2.25
N GLU A 54 -37.12 -26.38 -2.28
CA GLU A 54 -36.32 -26.65 -3.48
C GLU A 54 -34.83 -26.83 -3.12
N VAL A 55 -34.22 -27.83 -3.76
CA VAL A 55 -32.99 -28.54 -3.39
C VAL A 55 -31.79 -27.95 -4.12
N GLN A 56 -30.68 -27.72 -3.41
CA GLN A 56 -29.34 -27.55 -3.98
C GLN A 56 -28.78 -28.87 -4.49
N PRO A 57 -27.95 -28.84 -5.54
CA PRO A 57 -26.80 -29.74 -5.59
C PRO A 57 -25.47 -28.98 -5.62
N GLN A 58 -24.56 -29.47 -4.80
CA GLN A 58 -23.12 -29.23 -4.80
C GLN A 58 -22.44 -29.73 -6.09
N PRO A 59 -21.21 -29.27 -6.38
CA PRO A 59 -20.49 -29.60 -7.60
C PRO A 59 -19.90 -31.01 -7.56
N GLU A 60 -20.07 -31.74 -8.67
CA GLU A 60 -19.46 -33.04 -8.95
C GLU A 60 -17.94 -32.90 -9.12
N ALA A 61 -17.21 -33.69 -8.33
CA ALA A 61 -15.81 -33.99 -8.53
C ALA A 61 -15.71 -35.09 -9.60
N GLN A 62 -15.06 -34.78 -10.73
CA GLN A 62 -14.67 -35.77 -11.74
C GLN A 62 -13.50 -36.59 -11.19
N GLN A 63 -13.76 -37.84 -10.81
CA GLN A 63 -12.78 -38.90 -10.68
C GLN A 63 -12.70 -39.61 -12.04
N GLU A 64 -11.55 -39.53 -12.71
CA GLU A 64 -11.27 -40.39 -13.87
C GLU A 64 -10.98 -41.81 -13.38
N GLU A 65 -11.78 -42.71 -13.94
CA GLU A 65 -11.84 -44.14 -13.68
C GLU A 65 -10.71 -44.86 -14.42
N ILE A 66 -9.90 -45.60 -13.66
CA ILE A 66 -8.81 -46.43 -14.16
C ILE A 66 -9.43 -47.70 -14.73
N GLN A 67 -9.25 -47.96 -16.02
CA GLN A 67 -9.73 -49.17 -16.70
C GLN A 67 -8.94 -50.39 -16.23
N GLU A 68 -9.62 -51.33 -15.57
CA GLU A 68 -9.18 -52.72 -15.38
C GLU A 68 -9.42 -53.52 -16.68
N ALA A 69 -8.38 -54.17 -17.20
CA ALA A 69 -8.47 -55.23 -18.19
C ALA A 69 -8.01 -56.55 -17.53
N PRO A 70 -8.57 -57.71 -17.93
CA PRO A 70 -8.54 -58.92 -17.12
C PRO A 70 -7.21 -59.67 -17.20
N VAL A 71 -6.86 -60.27 -16.06
CA VAL A 71 -5.75 -61.22 -15.88
C VAL A 71 -6.11 -62.55 -16.54
N GLU A 72 -5.26 -63.03 -17.46
CA GLU A 72 -5.20 -64.43 -17.85
C GLU A 72 -3.75 -64.89 -17.69
N GLU A 73 -3.60 -65.94 -16.89
CA GLU A 73 -2.35 -66.47 -16.36
C GLU A 73 -1.94 -67.67 -17.23
N GLU A 74 -0.80 -67.59 -17.91
CA GLU A 74 -0.05 -68.79 -18.33
C GLU A 74 1.43 -68.42 -18.54
N ALA A 75 2.29 -68.93 -17.66
CA ALA A 75 3.73 -69.01 -17.89
C ALA A 75 4.03 -70.25 -18.76
N PRO A 76 5.12 -70.22 -19.56
CA PRO A 76 6.38 -70.67 -18.98
C PRO A 76 7.60 -69.83 -19.38
N GLU A 77 8.62 -70.02 -18.56
CA GLU A 77 9.97 -69.50 -18.61
C GLU A 77 10.63 -69.59 -19.99
N GLU A 78 11.11 -68.46 -20.52
CA GLU A 78 12.41 -68.45 -21.21
C GLU A 78 13.09 -67.08 -21.08
N SER A 79 14.24 -67.14 -20.41
CA SER A 79 15.15 -66.03 -20.15
C SER A 79 15.69 -65.47 -21.47
N ALA A 80 15.22 -64.29 -21.86
CA ALA A 80 15.91 -63.42 -22.80
C ALA A 80 15.84 -61.99 -22.26
N LEU A 81 16.71 -61.72 -21.28
CA LEU A 81 17.16 -60.38 -20.93
C LEU A 81 17.64 -59.69 -22.21
N LYS A 82 16.76 -58.94 -22.88
CA LYS A 82 17.21 -57.80 -23.67
C LYS A 82 17.72 -56.81 -22.64
N GLU A 83 19.04 -56.76 -22.48
CA GLU A 83 19.74 -55.61 -21.94
C GLU A 83 19.30 -54.39 -22.77
N GLN A 84 18.27 -53.66 -22.29
CA GLN A 84 18.18 -52.25 -22.60
C GLN A 84 19.33 -51.61 -21.82
N GLU A 85 20.46 -51.44 -22.49
CA GLU A 85 21.44 -50.45 -22.06
C GLU A 85 20.68 -49.13 -21.96
N THR A 86 20.34 -48.71 -20.74
CA THR A 86 19.83 -47.37 -20.47
C THR A 86 20.99 -46.45 -20.80
N ASP A 87 20.97 -45.91 -22.02
CA ASP A 87 22.01 -45.04 -22.56
C ASP A 87 21.90 -43.69 -21.82
N LEU A 88 22.43 -43.65 -20.61
CA LEU A 88 22.39 -42.50 -19.71
C LEU A 88 23.28 -41.40 -20.30
N HIS A 89 22.66 -40.27 -20.64
CA HIS A 89 23.32 -39.13 -21.26
C HIS A 89 23.55 -38.03 -20.21
N GLN A 90 24.80 -37.61 -20.08
CA GLN A 90 25.19 -36.59 -19.10
C GLN A 90 24.89 -35.18 -19.64
N VAL A 91 23.95 -34.48 -19.00
CA VAL A 91 23.50 -33.14 -19.38
C VAL A 91 23.83 -32.14 -18.27
N ILE A 92 24.20 -30.92 -18.64
CA ILE A 92 24.51 -29.85 -17.69
C ILE A 92 23.29 -28.93 -17.58
N VAL A 93 22.62 -28.94 -16.43
CA VAL A 93 21.51 -28.03 -16.11
C VAL A 93 21.96 -27.13 -14.96
N ASN A 94 21.92 -25.81 -15.16
CA ASN A 94 22.34 -24.81 -14.15
C ASN A 94 23.74 -25.01 -13.56
N GLY A 95 24.65 -25.67 -14.29
CA GLY A 95 26.04 -25.91 -13.86
C GLY A 95 26.29 -27.24 -13.15
N GLU A 96 25.25 -28.04 -12.89
CA GLU A 96 25.37 -29.40 -12.34
C GLU A 96 25.24 -30.44 -13.45
N LYS A 97 26.09 -31.48 -13.40
CA LYS A 97 26.06 -32.61 -14.34
C LYS A 97 25.09 -33.65 -13.82
N ILE A 98 24.04 -33.92 -14.59
CA ILE A 98 23.00 -34.89 -14.26
C ILE A 98 22.96 -35.91 -15.39
N ASP A 99 22.99 -37.19 -15.03
CA ASP A 99 22.82 -38.27 -16.00
C ASP A 99 21.32 -38.51 -16.19
N VAL A 100 20.83 -38.30 -17.40
CA VAL A 100 19.41 -38.38 -17.77
C VAL A 100 19.21 -39.33 -18.93
N ASP A 101 18.06 -40.00 -18.94
CA ASP A 101 17.68 -40.92 -20.00
C ASP A 101 17.23 -40.17 -21.26
N LEU A 102 17.23 -40.85 -22.42
CA LEU A 102 16.86 -40.26 -23.72
C LEU A 102 15.43 -39.72 -23.74
N ASP A 103 14.51 -40.33 -23.01
CA ASP A 103 13.12 -39.89 -22.92
C ASP A 103 12.97 -38.62 -22.07
N GLU A 104 13.78 -38.45 -21.03
CA GLU A 104 13.81 -37.22 -20.22
C GLU A 104 14.44 -36.06 -21.00
N LEU A 105 15.46 -36.33 -21.81
CA LEU A 105 16.04 -35.36 -22.74
C LEU A 105 15.02 -34.85 -23.77
N LYS A 106 14.26 -35.75 -24.40
CA LYS A 106 13.19 -35.39 -25.34
C LYS A 106 12.08 -34.59 -24.64
N ALA A 107 11.66 -35.00 -23.45
CA ALA A 107 10.66 -34.30 -22.66
C ALA A 107 11.15 -32.90 -22.23
N GLY A 108 12.44 -32.76 -21.87
CA GLY A 108 13.07 -31.49 -21.55
C GLY A 108 13.07 -30.53 -22.75
N TYR A 109 13.46 -31.01 -23.94
CA TYR A 109 13.43 -30.20 -25.15
C TYR A 109 12.01 -29.78 -25.56
N GLN A 110 11.03 -30.70 -25.44
CA GLN A 110 9.62 -30.39 -25.69
C GLN A 110 9.08 -29.32 -24.72
N LYS A 111 9.37 -29.48 -23.42
CA LYS A 111 9.00 -28.51 -22.39
C LYS A 111 9.67 -27.16 -22.64
N ASP A 112 10.97 -27.13 -22.94
CA ASP A 112 11.71 -25.90 -23.24
C ASP A 112 11.17 -25.18 -24.48
N ALA A 113 10.84 -25.92 -25.54
CA ALA A 113 10.21 -25.36 -26.73
C ALA A 113 8.83 -24.76 -26.40
N ASP A 114 8.03 -25.44 -25.58
CA ASP A 114 6.74 -24.94 -25.11
C ASP A 114 6.89 -23.73 -24.18
N TYR A 115 7.87 -23.73 -23.28
CA TYR A 115 8.15 -22.58 -22.41
C TYR A 115 8.60 -21.38 -23.22
N ARG A 116 9.51 -21.55 -24.19
CA ARG A 116 9.92 -20.48 -25.12
C ARG A 116 8.73 -19.94 -25.89
N ARG A 117 7.92 -20.80 -26.52
CA ARG A 117 6.72 -20.39 -27.24
C ARG A 117 5.73 -19.63 -26.35
N LYS A 118 5.42 -20.16 -25.16
CA LYS A 118 4.50 -19.51 -24.20
C LYS A 118 5.06 -18.19 -23.67
N THR A 119 6.37 -18.10 -23.42
CA THR A 119 6.99 -16.85 -22.93
C THR A 119 7.05 -15.79 -24.03
N GLU A 120 7.30 -16.19 -25.28
CA GLU A 120 7.23 -15.31 -26.44
C GLU A 120 5.79 -14.82 -26.67
N GLU A 121 4.80 -15.72 -26.65
CA GLU A 121 3.38 -15.39 -26.77
C GLU A 121 2.94 -14.44 -25.66
N LEU A 122 3.34 -14.70 -24.41
CA LEU A 122 3.06 -13.84 -23.27
C LEU A 122 3.75 -12.47 -23.42
N ALA A 123 4.98 -12.41 -23.93
CA ALA A 123 5.68 -11.16 -24.19
C ALA A 123 5.02 -10.35 -25.31
N LEU A 124 4.55 -11.00 -26.38
CA LEU A 124 3.77 -10.39 -27.45
C LEU A 124 2.44 -9.85 -26.92
N SER A 125 1.67 -10.68 -26.21
CA SER A 125 0.40 -10.30 -25.59
C SER A 125 0.56 -9.11 -24.62
N LYS A 126 1.61 -9.09 -23.79
CA LYS A 126 1.91 -7.95 -22.92
C LYS A 126 2.22 -6.67 -23.70
N ARG A 127 2.94 -6.79 -24.82
CA ARG A 127 3.27 -5.64 -25.67
C ARG A 127 2.02 -5.10 -26.36
N GLU A 128 1.18 -5.98 -26.89
CA GLU A 128 -0.10 -5.62 -27.51
C GLU A 128 -1.04 -4.95 -26.50
N LEU A 129 -1.24 -5.55 -25.34
CA LEU A 129 -2.07 -4.98 -24.26
C LEU A 129 -1.58 -3.60 -23.85
N LYS A 130 -0.25 -3.42 -23.69
CA LYS A 130 0.32 -2.10 -23.37
C LYS A 130 0.08 -1.09 -24.49
N SER A 131 0.24 -1.49 -25.75
CA SER A 131 -0.03 -0.61 -26.90
C SER A 131 -1.51 -0.23 -27.00
N GLU A 132 -2.43 -1.15 -26.72
CA GLU A 132 -3.86 -0.86 -26.67
C GLU A 132 -4.21 0.06 -25.51
N GLU A 133 -3.63 -0.17 -24.33
CA GLU A 133 -3.79 0.69 -23.16
C GLU A 133 -3.31 2.12 -23.46
N ASP A 134 -2.13 2.28 -24.06
CA ASP A 134 -1.58 3.58 -24.43
C ASP A 134 -2.43 4.27 -25.50
N ARG A 135 -2.90 3.53 -26.51
CA ARG A 135 -3.83 4.06 -27.52
C ARG A 135 -5.14 4.52 -26.89
N LEU A 136 -5.71 3.71 -25.99
CA LEU A 136 -6.96 4.01 -25.32
C LEU A 136 -6.80 5.25 -24.43
N LYS A 137 -5.74 5.33 -23.64
CA LYS A 137 -5.39 6.50 -22.83
C LYS A 137 -5.29 7.76 -23.67
N ASN A 138 -4.59 7.70 -24.81
CA ASN A 138 -4.44 8.85 -25.70
C ASN A 138 -5.78 9.26 -26.34
N GLN A 139 -6.61 8.31 -26.75
CA GLN A 139 -7.95 8.62 -27.28
C GLN A 139 -8.87 9.21 -26.21
N TYR A 140 -8.75 8.75 -24.96
CA TYR A 140 -9.50 9.32 -23.85
C TYR A 140 -9.01 10.71 -23.49
N SER A 141 -7.70 10.96 -23.46
CA SER A 141 -7.15 12.28 -23.14
C SER A 141 -7.57 13.32 -24.17
N THR A 142 -7.47 13.01 -25.47
CA THR A 142 -7.91 13.93 -26.52
C THR A 142 -9.41 14.24 -26.42
N LYS A 143 -10.26 13.22 -26.20
CA LYS A 143 -11.70 13.44 -25.99
C LYS A 143 -12.00 14.32 -24.78
N LEU A 144 -11.21 14.23 -23.71
CA LEU A 144 -11.39 15.08 -22.53
C LEU A 144 -10.96 16.52 -22.81
N ASP A 145 -9.88 16.72 -23.57
CA ASP A 145 -9.46 18.04 -24.00
C ASP A 145 -10.48 18.71 -24.93
N ASP A 146 -11.03 17.93 -25.86
CA ASP A 146 -12.12 18.36 -26.73
C ASP A 146 -13.37 18.73 -25.91
N LEU A 147 -13.73 17.92 -24.90
CA LEU A 147 -14.85 18.23 -24.00
C LEU A 147 -14.60 19.49 -23.17
N ASN A 148 -13.38 19.67 -22.65
CA ASN A 148 -13.00 20.87 -21.90
C ASN A 148 -13.10 22.12 -22.78
N SER A 149 -12.54 22.07 -23.99
CA SER A 149 -12.59 23.20 -24.93
C SER A 149 -14.02 23.50 -25.37
N LEU A 150 -14.83 22.47 -25.64
CA LEU A 150 -16.24 22.64 -25.98
C LEU A 150 -17.01 23.30 -24.83
N VAL A 151 -16.81 22.85 -23.59
CA VAL A 151 -17.44 23.47 -22.42
C VAL A 151 -17.01 24.93 -22.28
N LEU A 152 -15.74 25.26 -22.49
CA LEU A 152 -15.25 26.65 -22.42
C LEU A 152 -15.89 27.53 -23.51
N THR A 153 -15.90 27.08 -24.77
CA THR A 153 -16.52 27.80 -25.89
C THR A 153 -18.02 27.99 -25.66
N LEU A 154 -18.72 26.95 -25.21
CA LEU A 154 -20.14 27.01 -24.92
C LEU A 154 -20.48 27.95 -23.75
N ASN A 155 -19.63 28.04 -22.73
CA ASN A 155 -19.80 29.03 -21.66
C ASN A 155 -19.58 30.45 -22.18
N ALA A 156 -18.61 30.66 -23.07
CA ALA A 156 -18.41 31.95 -23.72
C ALA A 156 -19.60 32.34 -24.60
N GLU A 157 -20.17 31.41 -25.37
CA GLU A 157 -21.39 31.64 -26.18
C GLU A 157 -22.57 32.04 -25.30
N ILE A 158 -22.82 31.35 -24.17
CA ILE A 158 -23.90 31.74 -23.24
C ILE A 158 -23.70 33.14 -22.66
N ASN A 159 -22.46 33.50 -22.32
CA ASN A 159 -22.18 34.82 -21.77
C ASN A 159 -22.32 35.94 -22.83
N ASN A 160 -22.27 35.57 -24.12
CA ASN A 160 -22.52 36.45 -25.26
C ASN A 160 -23.99 36.43 -25.72
N ASP A 161 -24.75 35.35 -25.47
CA ASP A 161 -26.19 35.28 -25.71
C ASP A 161 -26.87 36.34 -24.83
N MET A 162 -27.52 37.32 -25.48
CA MET A 162 -28.33 38.46 -25.00
C MET A 162 -28.37 38.71 -23.49
N SER A 163 -28.00 39.95 -23.09
CA SER A 163 -28.09 40.35 -21.68
C SER A 163 -29.53 40.22 -21.19
N SER A 164 -29.73 39.95 -19.90
CA SER A 164 -31.07 39.83 -19.32
C SER A 164 -31.99 41.00 -19.69
N LYS A 165 -31.41 42.21 -19.83
CA LYS A 165 -32.13 43.43 -20.19
C LYS A 165 -32.70 43.41 -21.61
N GLU A 166 -32.01 42.78 -22.56
CA GLU A 166 -32.48 42.72 -23.94
C GLU A 166 -33.56 41.65 -24.11
N LEU A 167 -33.49 40.56 -23.33
CA LEU A 167 -34.60 39.61 -23.23
C LEU A 167 -35.83 40.25 -22.60
N ASP A 168 -35.66 41.04 -21.55
CA ASP A 168 -36.76 41.75 -20.88
C ASP A 168 -37.45 42.73 -21.83
N GLN A 169 -36.69 43.46 -22.66
CA GLN A 169 -37.25 44.32 -23.72
C GLN A 169 -38.01 43.52 -24.78
N LEU A 170 -37.49 42.36 -25.21
CA LEU A 170 -38.17 41.51 -26.17
C LEU A 170 -39.48 40.93 -25.62
N TRP A 171 -39.57 40.72 -24.30
CA TRP A 171 -40.83 40.33 -23.64
C TRP A 171 -41.91 41.43 -23.72
N GLU A 172 -41.50 42.70 -23.75
CA GLU A 172 -42.40 43.84 -23.93
C GLU A 172 -42.81 44.04 -25.40
N GLU A 173 -41.91 43.77 -26.35
CA GLU A 173 -42.15 43.95 -27.79
C GLU A 173 -42.86 42.75 -28.46
N ASP A 174 -42.38 41.52 -28.24
CA ASP A 174 -42.98 40.27 -28.74
C ASP A 174 -42.80 39.11 -27.74
N PRO A 175 -43.83 38.83 -26.91
CA PRO A 175 -43.80 37.74 -25.94
C PRO A 175 -43.59 36.36 -26.55
N THR A 176 -43.99 36.13 -27.81
CA THR A 176 -43.90 34.82 -28.45
C THR A 176 -42.49 34.52 -28.97
N GLU A 177 -41.80 35.52 -29.51
CA GLU A 177 -40.40 35.40 -29.88
C GLU A 177 -39.50 35.32 -28.64
N ALA A 178 -39.78 36.13 -27.62
CA ALA A 178 -39.10 36.06 -26.33
C ALA A 178 -39.19 34.66 -25.71
N ALA A 179 -40.38 34.05 -25.69
CA ALA A 179 -40.57 32.70 -25.16
C ALA A 179 -39.79 31.61 -25.93
N LYS A 180 -39.69 31.72 -27.26
CA LYS A 180 -38.89 30.79 -28.09
C LYS A 180 -37.40 30.94 -27.79
N LEU A 181 -36.94 32.19 -27.65
CA LEU A 181 -35.54 32.49 -27.37
C LEU A 181 -35.14 32.07 -25.95
N ASP A 182 -35.97 32.36 -24.93
CA ASP A 182 -35.74 31.91 -23.55
C ASP A 182 -35.65 30.39 -23.48
N ARG A 183 -36.56 29.67 -24.16
CA ARG A 183 -36.50 28.21 -24.22
C ARG A 183 -35.20 27.71 -24.83
N LYS A 184 -34.70 28.36 -25.88
CA LYS A 184 -33.42 28.02 -26.54
C LYS A 184 -32.24 28.24 -25.58
N ILE A 185 -32.19 29.40 -24.93
CA ILE A 185 -31.14 29.77 -23.97
C ILE A 185 -31.16 28.82 -22.76
N ARG A 186 -32.34 28.54 -22.21
CA ARG A 186 -32.52 27.61 -21.10
C ARG A 186 -32.05 26.20 -21.45
N ARG A 187 -32.44 25.68 -22.60
CA ARG A 187 -31.99 24.36 -23.08
C ARG A 187 -30.47 24.31 -23.25
N ARG A 188 -29.85 25.37 -23.77
CA ARG A 188 -28.39 25.50 -23.85
C ARG A 188 -27.74 25.47 -22.47
N LYS A 189 -28.22 26.30 -21.52
CA LYS A 189 -27.77 26.32 -20.12
C LYS A 189 -27.85 24.94 -19.46
N GLU A 190 -28.96 24.23 -19.63
CA GLU A 190 -29.14 22.86 -19.13
C GLU A 190 -28.13 21.89 -19.75
N THR A 191 -27.92 21.94 -21.07
CA THR A 191 -26.92 21.07 -21.72
C THR A 191 -25.51 21.33 -21.20
N ILE A 192 -25.12 22.58 -21.00
CA ILE A 192 -23.78 22.96 -20.54
C ILE A 192 -23.57 22.62 -19.08
N THR A 193 -24.54 22.90 -18.22
CA THR A 193 -24.47 22.49 -16.80
C THR A 193 -24.41 20.97 -16.66
N SER A 194 -25.10 20.21 -17.51
CA SER A 194 -24.99 18.76 -17.54
C SER A 194 -23.62 18.28 -18.02
N ALA A 195 -23.04 18.92 -19.05
CA ALA A 195 -21.71 18.60 -19.55
C ALA A 195 -20.61 18.93 -18.53
N GLN A 196 -20.71 20.09 -17.87
CA GLN A 196 -19.83 20.48 -16.77
C GLN A 196 -19.88 19.50 -15.60
N ARG A 197 -21.08 19.01 -15.26
CA ARG A 197 -21.25 18.01 -14.20
C ARG A 197 -20.54 16.72 -14.56
N LYS A 198 -20.79 16.17 -15.75
CA LYS A 198 -20.14 14.95 -16.25
C LYS A 198 -18.62 15.10 -16.29
N LEU A 199 -18.12 16.26 -16.71
CA LEU A 199 -16.70 16.56 -16.75
C LEU A 199 -16.09 16.56 -15.33
N ARG A 200 -16.74 17.21 -14.37
CA ARG A 200 -16.31 17.21 -12.96
C ARG A 200 -16.34 15.80 -12.36
N GLU A 201 -17.41 15.05 -12.58
CA GLU A 201 -17.53 13.66 -12.13
C GLU A 201 -16.37 12.80 -12.67
N HIS A 202 -16.08 12.91 -13.97
CA HIS A 202 -14.98 12.20 -14.59
C HIS A 202 -13.62 12.61 -13.99
N GLN A 203 -13.36 13.91 -13.82
CA GLN A 203 -12.13 14.41 -13.19
C GLN A 203 -11.98 13.89 -11.75
N THR A 204 -13.06 13.87 -10.97
CA THR A 204 -13.03 13.34 -9.61
C THR A 204 -12.77 11.84 -9.58
N SER A 205 -13.38 11.07 -10.49
CA SER A 205 -13.15 9.62 -10.59
C SER A 205 -11.69 9.30 -10.95
N GLN A 206 -11.12 10.00 -11.94
CA GLN A 206 -9.72 9.84 -12.33
C GLN A 206 -8.76 10.16 -11.17
N PHE A 207 -9.07 11.23 -10.42
CA PHE A 207 -8.28 11.59 -9.26
C PHE A 207 -8.40 10.55 -8.13
N GLN A 208 -9.60 10.02 -7.86
CA GLN A 208 -9.79 8.94 -6.87
C GLN A 208 -9.03 7.67 -7.25
N GLU A 209 -9.00 7.31 -8.54
CA GLU A 209 -8.22 6.17 -9.03
C GLU A 209 -6.72 6.38 -8.81
N LEU A 210 -6.21 7.58 -9.12
CA LEU A 210 -4.82 7.94 -8.86
C LEU A 210 -4.47 7.84 -7.37
N VAL A 211 -5.29 8.43 -6.50
CA VAL A 211 -5.10 8.36 -5.04
C VAL A 211 -5.11 6.90 -4.57
N SER A 212 -5.97 6.06 -5.12
CA SER A 212 -6.04 4.63 -4.77
C SER A 212 -4.77 3.88 -5.20
N LYS A 213 -4.24 4.15 -6.40
CA LYS A 213 -2.98 3.57 -6.89
C LYS A 213 -1.79 4.01 -6.03
N GLU A 214 -1.73 5.29 -5.65
CA GLU A 214 -0.68 5.78 -4.75
C GLU A 214 -0.80 5.19 -3.34
N LYS A 215 -2.01 5.05 -2.80
CA LYS A 215 -2.26 4.33 -1.54
C LYS A 215 -1.73 2.89 -1.62
N GLN A 216 -1.98 2.17 -2.72
CA GLN A 216 -1.44 0.83 -2.95
C GLN A 216 0.10 0.80 -3.03
N ARG A 217 0.72 1.79 -3.66
CA ARG A 217 2.20 1.90 -3.71
C ARG A 217 2.81 2.10 -2.32
N ILE A 218 2.20 2.97 -1.52
CA ILE A 218 2.64 3.22 -0.14
C ILE A 218 2.44 1.98 0.72
N ALA A 219 1.31 1.30 0.57
CA ALA A 219 0.98 0.04 1.21
C ALA A 219 2.06 -1.05 1.01
N LEU A 220 2.61 -1.17 -0.20
CA LEU A 220 3.69 -2.11 -0.50
C LEU A 220 5.01 -1.73 0.19
N LYS A 221 5.29 -0.44 0.36
CA LYS A 221 6.54 0.05 0.99
C LYS A 221 6.47 0.10 2.52
N TYR A 222 5.32 0.48 3.07
CA TYR A 222 5.10 0.63 4.51
C TYR A 222 3.87 -0.18 4.94
N PRO A 223 4.01 -1.50 5.11
CA PRO A 223 2.91 -2.37 5.57
C PRO A 223 2.35 -1.95 6.94
N GLU A 224 3.17 -1.31 7.77
CA GLU A 224 2.81 -0.78 9.09
C GLU A 224 1.70 0.29 9.06
N LEU A 225 1.42 0.90 7.91
CA LEU A 225 0.31 1.84 7.75
C LEU A 225 -1.08 1.18 7.78
N TYR A 226 -1.16 -0.13 7.55
CA TYR A 226 -2.43 -0.87 7.66
C TYR A 226 -2.78 -1.25 9.10
N ASP A 227 -1.79 -1.25 10.00
CA ASP A 227 -2.05 -1.42 11.42
C ASP A 227 -2.81 -0.17 11.91
N PRO A 228 -4.02 -0.31 12.48
CA PRO A 228 -4.83 0.83 12.90
C PRO A 228 -4.13 1.69 13.94
N VAL A 229 -3.28 1.11 14.80
CA VAL A 229 -2.56 1.83 15.84
C VAL A 229 -1.30 2.46 15.24
N LYS A 230 -0.43 1.67 14.60
CA LYS A 230 0.84 2.20 14.07
C LYS A 230 0.60 3.18 12.92
N GLY A 231 -0.34 2.87 12.03
CA GLY A 231 -0.74 3.75 10.94
C GLY A 231 -1.28 5.09 11.43
N HIS A 232 -2.16 5.09 12.44
CA HIS A 232 -2.66 6.33 13.02
C HIS A 232 -1.56 7.15 13.69
N THR A 233 -0.66 6.51 14.45
CA THR A 233 0.48 7.22 15.06
C THR A 233 1.42 7.81 14.02
N LEU A 234 1.69 7.08 12.92
CA LEU A 234 2.55 7.56 11.84
C LEU A 234 1.92 8.77 11.13
N ARG A 235 0.64 8.70 10.76
CA ARG A 235 -0.11 9.84 10.16
C ARG A 235 -0.10 11.05 11.10
N THR A 236 -0.32 10.84 12.39
CA THR A 236 -0.30 11.91 13.40
C THR A 236 1.09 12.52 13.57
N ASN A 237 2.14 11.70 13.59
CA ASN A 237 3.51 12.20 13.68
C ASN A 237 3.92 12.99 12.43
N MET A 238 3.50 12.53 11.25
CA MET A 238 3.75 13.21 9.98
C MET A 238 3.02 14.55 9.89
N THR A 239 1.73 14.59 10.26
CA THR A 239 0.94 15.83 10.31
C THR A 239 1.59 16.83 11.28
N ASN A 240 1.96 16.41 12.48
CA ASN A 240 2.67 17.26 13.46
C ASN A 240 4.03 17.74 12.95
N TYR A 241 4.80 16.88 12.28
CA TYR A 241 6.07 17.26 11.67
C TYR A 241 5.88 18.34 10.60
N LEU A 242 4.90 18.19 9.72
CA LEU A 242 4.59 19.14 8.65
C LEU A 242 4.05 20.47 9.20
N LEU A 243 3.16 20.43 10.19
CA LEU A 243 2.69 21.61 10.92
C LEU A 243 3.87 22.36 11.54
N GLY A 244 4.80 21.63 12.17
CA GLY A 244 6.04 22.20 12.73
C GLY A 244 7.00 22.78 11.68
N LYS A 245 6.82 22.45 10.40
CA LYS A 245 7.56 23.02 9.26
C LYS A 245 6.85 24.21 8.61
N GLY A 246 5.62 24.53 9.02
CA GLY A 246 4.84 25.66 8.51
C GLY A 246 3.82 25.29 7.43
N PHE A 247 3.57 24.00 7.17
CA PHE A 247 2.48 23.58 6.29
C PHE A 247 1.12 23.81 6.97
N ASN A 248 0.10 24.13 6.17
CA ASN A 248 -1.27 24.22 6.67
C ASN A 248 -2.03 22.88 6.52
N GLN A 249 -3.19 22.76 7.19
CA GLN A 249 -3.97 21.51 7.17
C GLN A 249 -4.44 21.10 5.77
N ASN A 250 -4.77 22.07 4.91
CA ASN A 250 -5.24 21.81 3.55
C ASN A 250 -4.11 21.29 2.64
N GLU A 251 -2.89 21.77 2.85
CA GLU A 251 -1.70 21.28 2.15
C GLU A 251 -1.37 19.87 2.60
N ILE A 252 -1.49 19.58 3.90
CA ILE A 252 -1.24 18.24 4.44
C ILE A 252 -2.27 17.24 3.92
N SER A 253 -3.55 17.61 3.88
CA SER A 253 -4.61 16.75 3.32
C SER A 253 -4.48 16.55 1.81
N SER A 254 -3.79 17.47 1.11
CA SER A 254 -3.50 17.36 -0.33
C SER A 254 -2.30 16.46 -0.65
N ILE A 255 -1.69 15.80 0.35
CA ILE A 255 -0.59 14.86 0.13
C ILE A 255 -1.18 13.49 -0.23
N TYR A 256 -1.01 13.11 -1.49
CA TYR A 256 -1.44 11.81 -2.03
C TYR A 256 -0.36 11.10 -2.84
N ASP A 257 0.79 11.73 -3.11
CA ASP A 257 1.87 11.12 -3.88
C ASP A 257 2.76 10.26 -2.96
N SER A 258 3.02 9.00 -3.35
CA SER A 258 3.91 8.10 -2.59
C SER A 258 5.32 8.65 -2.40
N ARG A 259 5.83 9.44 -3.35
CA ARG A 259 7.16 10.05 -3.27
C ARG A 259 7.23 11.16 -2.23
N GLN A 260 6.17 11.96 -2.14
CA GLN A 260 6.05 12.98 -1.10
C GLN A 260 6.01 12.31 0.26
N PHE A 261 5.22 11.24 0.39
CA PHE A 261 5.15 10.45 1.60
C PHE A 261 6.53 9.92 2.03
N ASP A 262 7.29 9.33 1.10
CA ASP A 262 8.65 8.82 1.35
C ASP A 262 9.58 9.91 1.93
N ILE A 263 9.63 11.07 1.28
CA ILE A 263 10.48 12.18 1.72
C ILE A 263 10.07 12.68 3.11
N ILE A 264 8.77 12.71 3.40
CA ILE A 264 8.27 13.17 4.70
C ILE A 264 8.66 12.18 5.80
N VAL A 265 8.48 10.88 5.57
CA VAL A 265 8.88 9.83 6.52
C VAL A 265 10.38 9.86 6.76
N GLU A 266 11.19 9.97 5.70
CA GLU A 266 12.64 10.08 5.81
C GLU A 266 13.07 11.32 6.61
N ALA A 267 12.50 12.48 6.30
CA ALA A 267 12.85 13.73 6.96
C ALA A 267 12.41 13.75 8.43
N MET A 268 11.26 13.17 8.73
CA MET A 268 10.77 12.98 10.10
C MET A 268 11.72 12.07 10.89
N ASN A 269 12.06 10.89 10.34
CA ASN A 269 12.99 9.94 10.96
C ASN A 269 14.40 10.53 11.12
N TYR A 270 14.86 11.33 10.17
CA TYR A 270 16.13 12.04 10.29
C TYR A 270 16.11 13.04 11.46
N GLN A 271 15.02 13.80 11.62
CA GLN A 271 14.90 14.76 12.71
C GLN A 271 14.83 14.07 14.09
N THR A 272 14.06 12.98 14.22
CA THR A 272 14.00 12.20 15.46
C THR A 272 15.37 11.63 15.80
N ASN A 273 16.06 11.01 14.83
CA ASN A 273 17.41 10.49 15.02
C ASN A 273 18.43 11.59 15.38
N LYS A 274 18.35 12.77 14.76
CA LYS A 274 19.21 13.91 15.10
C LYS A 274 18.99 14.39 16.54
N LYS A 275 17.73 14.41 17.03
CA LYS A 275 17.40 14.73 18.42
C LYS A 275 17.88 13.65 19.41
N LEU A 276 17.87 12.37 19.00
CA LEU A 276 18.30 11.24 19.84
C LEU A 276 19.82 11.14 19.98
N LYS A 277 20.60 11.44 18.93
CA LYS A 277 22.08 11.41 18.93
C LYS A 277 22.73 12.06 20.18
N PRO A 278 22.42 13.30 20.59
CA PRO A 278 23.03 13.90 21.79
C PRO A 278 22.70 13.15 23.08
N THR A 279 21.49 12.58 23.20
CA THR A 279 21.08 11.81 24.39
C THR A 279 21.75 10.45 24.49
N LEU A 280 22.08 9.82 23.36
CA LEU A 280 22.77 8.53 23.29
C LEU A 280 24.25 8.65 23.68
N VAL A 281 24.93 9.74 23.29
CA VAL A 281 26.33 9.99 23.66
C VAL A 281 26.47 10.18 25.17
N ASN A 282 25.47 10.78 25.82
CA ASN A 282 25.44 10.98 27.28
C ASN A 282 25.09 9.69 28.07
N LYS A 283 24.58 8.65 27.39
CA LYS A 283 24.33 7.31 27.95
C LYS A 283 25.47 6.32 27.69
N LYS A 284 26.68 6.78 27.35
CA LYS A 284 27.87 5.93 27.49
C LYS A 284 28.07 5.60 28.96
N VAL A 285 27.50 4.47 29.39
CA VAL A 285 27.73 3.88 30.70
C VAL A 285 29.25 3.73 30.83
N LYS A 286 29.85 4.42 31.81
CA LYS A 286 31.27 4.20 32.16
C LYS A 286 31.40 2.69 32.40
N PRO A 287 32.34 1.99 31.74
CA PRO A 287 32.46 0.54 31.89
C PRO A 287 32.53 0.23 33.39
N SER A 288 31.57 -0.55 33.90
CA SER A 288 31.63 -1.01 35.28
C SER A 288 32.96 -1.74 35.43
N LYS A 289 33.70 -1.45 36.51
CA LYS A 289 34.99 -2.12 36.77
C LYS A 289 34.82 -3.62 36.56
N VAL A 290 35.54 -4.17 35.59
CA VAL A 290 35.50 -5.59 35.26
C VAL A 290 35.93 -6.37 36.51
N VAL A 291 34.99 -7.14 37.07
CA VAL A 291 35.31 -8.14 38.09
C VAL A 291 35.85 -9.34 37.32
N LYS A 292 37.08 -9.78 37.62
CA LYS A 292 37.64 -10.98 36.97
C LYS A 292 36.73 -12.17 37.28
N SER A 293 36.15 -12.81 36.27
CA SER A 293 35.34 -14.00 36.47
C SER A 293 36.21 -15.13 37.03
N GLY A 294 35.72 -15.84 38.04
CA GLY A 294 36.35 -17.04 38.59
C GLY A 294 36.85 -16.95 40.03
N VAL A 295 36.91 -15.77 40.65
CA VAL A 295 37.25 -15.64 42.07
C VAL A 295 36.06 -15.05 42.82
N LYS A 296 35.42 -15.83 43.71
CA LYS A 296 34.39 -15.31 44.61
C LYS A 296 35.06 -14.32 45.55
N THR A 297 34.92 -13.01 45.28
CA THR A 297 35.40 -11.98 46.21
C THR A 297 34.60 -12.10 47.49
N THR A 298 35.27 -12.44 48.58
CA THR A 298 34.62 -12.48 49.89
C THR A 298 34.27 -11.06 50.35
N LYS A 299 33.24 -10.90 51.20
CA LYS A 299 32.88 -9.59 51.77
C LYS A 299 34.07 -8.94 52.50
N GLU A 300 34.94 -9.77 53.07
CA GLU A 300 36.16 -9.35 53.78
C GLU A 300 37.22 -8.77 52.84
N GLU A 301 37.43 -9.37 51.67
CA GLU A 301 38.34 -8.83 50.65
C GLU A 301 37.84 -7.50 50.07
N LEU A 302 36.53 -7.39 49.83
CA LEU A 302 35.93 -6.12 49.39
C LEU A 302 36.13 -5.02 50.43
N ASN A 303 35.87 -5.32 51.71
CA ASN A 303 36.11 -4.38 52.81
C ASN A 303 37.62 -4.05 52.96
N SER A 304 38.52 -5.00 52.75
CA SER A 304 39.97 -4.77 52.78
C SER A 304 40.43 -3.85 51.67
N GLN A 305 39.96 -4.06 50.44
CA GLN A 305 40.28 -3.17 49.32
C GLN A 305 39.68 -1.77 49.49
N ASP A 306 38.45 -1.67 49.98
CA ASP A 306 37.82 -0.39 50.31
C ASP A 306 38.63 0.37 51.37
N ARG A 307 39.09 -0.31 52.43
CA ARG A 307 40.00 0.27 53.44
C ARG A 307 41.27 0.82 52.80
N LEU A 308 41.92 0.00 51.99
CA LEU A 308 43.17 0.37 51.34
C LEU A 308 42.98 1.58 50.41
N ASN A 309 41.85 1.67 49.73
CA ASN A 309 41.51 2.79 48.85
C ASN A 309 41.25 4.08 49.64
N LYS A 310 40.49 4.01 50.74
CA LYS A 310 40.27 5.16 51.64
C LYS A 310 41.55 5.62 52.34
N PHE A 311 42.42 4.68 52.73
CA PHE A 311 43.72 5.00 53.29
C PHE A 311 44.64 5.69 52.26
N LYS A 312 44.60 5.22 50.99
CA LYS A 312 45.31 5.87 49.88
C LYS A 312 44.77 7.25 49.57
N SER A 313 43.45 7.48 49.64
CA SER A 313 42.87 8.81 49.43
C SER A 313 43.25 9.74 50.56
N LEU A 314 43.17 9.30 51.82
CA LEU A 314 43.63 10.07 52.98
C LEU A 314 45.11 10.43 52.89
N LYS A 315 45.98 9.48 52.51
CA LYS A 315 47.41 9.74 52.31
C LYS A 315 47.67 10.79 51.20
N LYS A 316 46.80 10.86 50.19
CA LYS A 316 46.91 11.82 49.08
C LYS A 316 46.30 13.18 49.42
N SER A 317 45.17 13.21 50.13
CA SER A 317 44.41 14.43 50.40
C SER A 317 44.82 15.11 51.71
N GLY A 318 45.33 14.35 52.70
CA GLY A 318 45.69 14.84 54.04
C GLY A 318 44.52 15.45 54.83
N SER A 319 43.29 15.28 54.36
CA SER A 319 42.12 16.00 54.87
C SER A 319 41.56 15.36 56.14
N ALA A 320 41.22 16.18 57.13
CA ALA A 320 40.56 15.74 58.36
C ALA A 320 39.22 15.03 58.09
N LYS A 321 38.51 15.40 57.02
CA LYS A 321 37.25 14.75 56.62
C LYS A 321 37.45 13.30 56.17
N ASP A 322 38.52 13.05 55.41
CA ASP A 322 38.86 11.71 54.94
C ASP A 322 39.37 10.82 56.10
N ALA A 323 40.02 11.43 57.10
CA ALA A 323 40.40 10.74 58.33
C ALA A 323 39.16 10.32 59.13
N THR A 324 38.18 11.21 59.28
CA THR A 324 36.93 10.89 60.00
C THR A 324 36.10 9.83 59.27
N ASP A 325 36.01 9.87 57.94
CA ASP A 325 35.27 8.86 57.16
C ASP A 325 35.96 7.48 57.17
N LEU A 326 37.28 7.45 57.33
CA LEU A 326 38.00 6.21 57.58
C LEU A 326 37.70 5.67 58.99
N LEU A 327 37.70 6.51 60.02
CA LEU A 327 37.45 6.09 61.40
C LEU A 327 35.99 5.66 61.64
N LEU A 328 35.01 6.43 61.16
CA LEU A 328 33.58 6.20 61.37
C LEU A 328 33.05 4.89 60.79
N ARG A 329 33.76 4.29 59.83
CA ARG A 329 33.36 3.02 59.23
C ARG A 329 33.89 1.79 59.99
N TYR A 330 34.80 1.97 60.95
CA TYR A 330 35.47 0.88 61.68
C TYR A 330 35.47 1.05 63.21
N ILE A 331 34.75 2.06 63.72
CA ILE A 331 34.20 2.09 65.08
C ILE A 331 32.83 1.42 64.99
#